data_AF-A0A939VPU2-F1
#
_entry.id   AF-A0A939VPU2-F1
#
_cell.length_a   1.000
_cell.length_b   1.000
_cell.length_c   1.000
_cell.angle_alpha   90.00
_cell.angle_beta   90.00
_cell.angle_gamma   90.00
#
_symmetry.space_group_name_H-M   'P 1'
#
loop_
_entity.id
_entity.type
_entity.pdbx_description
1 polymer ?
#
loop_
_entity_poly.entity_id
_entity_poly.type
_entity_poly.pdbx_seq_one_letter_code
_entity_poly.pdbx_strand_id
1 'polypeptide(L)'
;MKRLIKRFSAIAVAVLMLLSHSENVAAAERMAVAERMATGYSSYAYSVGTDYSYFLNPNIDTSKDAEYASTAWGMAGYTSYYSLKPTVSYMRGNAPDGRKRMESGIVFLSGHGNYQCVSFNYKGNDGDYKTGIYYGENLDSTTGYKYVGVKSLDLSQTKLMVFAACQTASGTTNIAKNAADMGADATIGWTVSVGASSHTKWLKRFCDEIAAGSTVKRAKEYADSFNYSDNDVKKGKIYGSDSTTVKSVSNFDVMAVRNDEDNKRATKIAGRVAFTEDDLEGFVKRVVSAGKLNINLKDFEIQYNGGTVDLIYVINGVETLYGYSIILDNGYATKVYKNMGDNNSSFARMTIQKRTFSEIADSVIEFEKSESVSRLDPSYTVLGQETKHIFDIEMNKEYLVILTDYMDESGAYGRSEDLIEIKGSSY
;
A
#
# COMPACT_ATOMS: atom_id res chain seq x y z
N MET A 1 36.28 18.75 -53.88
CA MET A 1 34.88 19.24 -54.02
C MET A 1 33.81 18.17 -53.84
N LYS A 2 33.76 17.08 -54.63
CA LYS A 2 32.69 16.05 -54.54
C LYS A 2 32.54 15.35 -53.17
N ARG A 3 33.62 15.20 -52.38
CA ARG A 3 33.56 14.65 -51.00
C ARG A 3 33.06 15.64 -49.95
N LEU A 4 33.19 16.95 -50.19
CA LEU A 4 32.72 17.99 -49.26
C LEU A 4 31.19 18.14 -49.35
N ILE A 5 30.65 18.12 -50.58
CA ILE A 5 29.21 18.25 -50.84
C ILE A 5 28.42 17.06 -50.25
N LYS A 6 28.94 15.84 -50.35
CA LYS A 6 28.30 14.66 -49.72
C LYS A 6 28.26 14.73 -48.18
N ARG A 7 29.27 15.32 -47.54
CA ARG A 7 29.31 15.46 -46.08
C ARG A 7 28.35 16.56 -45.59
N PHE A 8 28.20 17.65 -46.32
CA PHE A 8 27.21 18.69 -46.01
C PHE A 8 25.76 18.21 -46.17
N SER A 9 25.45 17.43 -47.22
CA SER A 9 24.11 16.85 -47.39
C SER A 9 23.75 15.84 -46.29
N ALA A 10 24.70 15.03 -45.82
CA ALA A 10 24.43 14.05 -44.76
C ALA A 10 24.15 14.72 -43.40
N ILE A 11 24.87 15.80 -43.07
CA ILE A 11 24.68 16.56 -41.84
C ILE A 11 23.34 17.32 -41.87
N ALA A 12 22.98 17.93 -43.01
CA ALA A 12 21.71 18.63 -43.16
C ALA A 12 20.50 17.70 -43.00
N VAL A 13 20.58 16.48 -43.55
CA VAL A 13 19.51 15.46 -43.40
C VAL A 13 19.41 14.98 -41.94
N ALA A 14 20.53 14.77 -41.25
CA ALA A 14 20.53 14.37 -39.85
C ALA A 14 19.93 15.46 -38.93
N VAL A 15 20.25 16.74 -39.17
CA VAL A 15 19.69 17.87 -38.42
C VAL A 15 18.18 18.01 -38.68
N LEU A 16 17.72 17.84 -39.93
CA LEU A 16 16.28 17.84 -40.23
C LEU A 16 15.53 16.66 -39.59
N MET A 17 16.14 15.48 -39.51
CA MET A 17 15.54 14.33 -38.81
C MET A 17 15.49 14.52 -37.29
N LEU A 18 16.49 15.17 -36.70
CA LEU A 18 16.51 15.51 -35.28
C LEU A 18 15.46 16.59 -34.95
N LEU A 19 15.33 17.60 -35.80
CA LEU A 19 14.31 18.64 -35.65
C LEU A 19 12.90 18.05 -35.79
N SER A 20 12.66 17.19 -36.79
CA SER A 20 11.36 16.53 -36.96
C SER A 20 11.04 15.53 -35.83
N HIS A 21 12.04 14.84 -35.27
CA HIS A 21 11.85 14.05 -34.04
C HIS A 21 11.48 14.93 -32.86
N SER A 22 12.17 16.06 -32.66
CA SER A 22 11.88 16.97 -31.54
C SER A 22 10.49 17.60 -31.63
N GLU A 23 10.03 17.93 -32.84
CA GLU A 23 8.68 18.44 -33.08
C GLU A 23 7.61 17.38 -32.86
N ASN A 24 7.86 16.12 -33.26
CA ASN A 24 6.95 15.01 -33.03
C ASN A 24 6.83 14.65 -31.54
N VAL A 25 7.92 14.72 -30.77
CA VAL A 25 7.90 14.54 -29.31
C VAL A 25 7.12 15.65 -28.63
N ALA A 26 7.37 16.92 -29.00
CA ALA A 26 6.64 18.06 -28.47
C ALA A 26 5.15 18.05 -28.84
N ALA A 27 4.79 17.56 -30.04
CA ALA A 27 3.41 17.39 -30.47
C ALA A 27 2.70 16.29 -29.66
N ALA A 28 3.36 15.16 -29.40
CA ALA A 28 2.82 14.10 -28.56
C ALA A 28 2.60 14.55 -27.11
N GLU A 29 3.53 15.32 -26.54
CA GLU A 29 3.36 15.93 -25.21
C GLU A 29 2.19 16.93 -25.20
N ARG A 30 2.05 17.76 -26.23
CA ARG A 30 0.93 18.70 -26.35
C ARG A 30 -0.42 18.00 -26.52
N MET A 31 -0.46 16.90 -27.26
CA MET A 31 -1.68 16.09 -27.41
C MET A 31 -2.04 15.39 -26.10
N ALA A 32 -1.06 14.83 -25.38
CA ALA A 32 -1.30 14.26 -24.06
C ALA A 32 -1.77 15.31 -23.04
N VAL A 33 -1.24 16.53 -23.09
CA VAL A 33 -1.70 17.65 -22.25
C VAL A 33 -3.12 18.11 -22.65
N ALA A 34 -3.44 18.16 -23.94
CA ALA A 34 -4.77 18.53 -24.43
C ALA A 34 -5.84 17.49 -24.09
N GLU A 35 -5.50 16.19 -24.16
CA GLU A 35 -6.38 15.09 -23.73
C GLU A 35 -6.58 15.08 -22.21
N ARG A 36 -5.53 15.42 -21.43
CA ARG A 36 -5.62 15.60 -19.97
C ARG A 36 -6.52 16.77 -19.56
N MET A 37 -6.38 17.91 -20.24
CA MET A 37 -7.25 19.09 -20.06
C MET A 37 -8.72 18.81 -20.40
N ALA A 38 -9.00 17.86 -21.29
CA ALA A 38 -10.36 17.47 -21.65
C ALA A 38 -11.09 16.66 -20.56
N THR A 39 -10.36 16.12 -19.56
CA THR A 39 -10.96 15.32 -18.47
C THR A 39 -11.33 16.12 -17.23
N GLY A 40 -10.94 17.41 -17.13
CA GLY A 40 -11.23 18.26 -15.96
C GLY A 40 -10.46 17.93 -14.68
N TYR A 41 -9.65 16.87 -14.66
CA TYR A 41 -8.83 16.48 -13.51
C TYR A 41 -7.39 16.98 -13.62
N SER A 42 -6.78 17.19 -12.46
CA SER A 42 -5.35 17.47 -12.33
C SER A 42 -4.48 16.42 -13.02
N SER A 43 -3.55 16.86 -13.88
CA SER A 43 -2.55 15.98 -14.51
C SER A 43 -1.37 15.61 -13.62
N TYR A 44 -1.35 16.12 -12.38
CA TYR A 44 -0.25 15.90 -11.43
C TYR A 44 -0.60 14.85 -10.39
N ALA A 45 0.42 14.13 -9.94
CA ALA A 45 0.33 13.24 -8.79
C ALA A 45 1.40 13.64 -7.76
N TYR A 46 1.04 13.61 -6.49
CA TYR A 46 1.96 13.96 -5.41
C TYR A 46 2.03 12.84 -4.38
N SER A 47 3.25 12.38 -4.07
CA SER A 47 3.49 11.35 -3.05
C SER A 47 4.35 11.88 -1.91
N VAL A 48 3.98 11.61 -0.67
CA VAL A 48 4.73 12.00 0.53
C VAL A 48 5.04 10.77 1.36
N GLY A 49 6.29 10.67 1.78
CA GLY A 49 6.78 9.71 2.75
C GLY A 49 7.95 10.34 3.50
N THR A 50 8.40 9.71 4.56
CA THR A 50 9.55 10.20 5.31
C THR A 50 10.27 9.07 6.03
N ASP A 51 11.56 9.29 6.26
CA ASP A 51 12.37 8.49 7.17
C ASP A 51 12.20 9.05 8.59
N TYR A 52 11.67 8.24 9.52
CA TYR A 52 11.50 8.59 10.93
C TYR A 52 12.74 8.25 11.77
N SER A 53 13.78 7.64 11.17
CA SER A 53 14.99 7.24 11.88
C SER A 53 15.77 8.45 12.37
N TYR A 54 16.20 8.44 13.63
CA TYR A 54 17.07 9.49 14.17
C TYR A 54 18.26 8.90 14.92
N PHE A 55 19.43 9.51 14.70
CA PHE A 55 20.70 9.08 15.26
C PHE A 55 20.90 7.54 15.22
N LEU A 56 21.22 6.90 16.34
CA LEU A 56 21.48 5.45 16.45
C LEU A 56 20.20 4.58 16.47
N ASN A 57 19.02 5.17 16.28
CA ASN A 57 17.73 4.48 16.39
C ASN A 57 17.08 4.34 15.00
N PRO A 58 17.23 3.18 14.33
CA PRO A 58 16.53 2.91 13.09
C PRO A 58 15.03 2.82 13.37
N ASN A 59 14.23 3.63 12.67
CA ASN A 59 12.78 3.64 12.82
C ASN A 59 12.12 3.29 11.48
N ILE A 60 10.79 3.36 11.42
CA ILE A 60 10.04 3.15 10.18
C ILE A 60 10.51 4.15 9.13
N ASP A 61 10.77 3.68 7.91
CA ASP A 61 11.07 4.52 6.75
C ASP A 61 10.00 4.30 5.67
N THR A 62 9.16 5.31 5.49
CA THR A 62 8.06 5.33 4.50
C THR A 62 8.45 6.00 3.19
N SER A 63 9.70 6.48 3.07
CA SER A 63 10.19 7.17 1.88
C SER A 63 10.09 6.29 0.62
N LYS A 64 10.34 4.98 0.78
CA LYS A 64 10.25 4.00 -0.31
C LYS A 64 8.84 3.78 -0.82
N ASP A 65 7.83 3.87 0.04
CA ASP A 65 6.43 3.81 -0.40
C ASP A 65 6.09 4.99 -1.31
N ALA A 66 6.54 6.20 -0.95
CA ALA A 66 6.29 7.42 -1.70
C ALA A 66 7.04 7.45 -3.04
N GLU A 67 8.30 6.99 -3.07
CA GLU A 67 9.05 6.81 -4.32
C GLU A 67 8.32 5.83 -5.25
N TYR A 68 7.92 4.67 -4.73
CA TYR A 68 7.24 3.65 -5.51
C TYR A 68 5.89 4.13 -6.06
N ALA A 69 5.06 4.73 -5.21
CA ALA A 69 3.78 5.30 -5.60
C ALA A 69 3.96 6.34 -6.71
N SER A 70 4.94 7.24 -6.57
CA SER A 70 5.23 8.24 -7.61
C SER A 70 5.65 7.61 -8.94
N THR A 71 6.42 6.52 -8.94
CA THR A 71 6.72 5.76 -10.16
C THR A 71 5.46 5.17 -10.77
N ALA A 72 4.60 4.54 -9.97
CA ALA A 72 3.33 3.96 -10.42
C ALA A 72 2.40 5.03 -11.03
N TRP A 73 2.31 6.22 -10.44
CA TRP A 73 1.50 7.33 -10.97
C TRP A 73 2.07 7.87 -12.28
N GLY A 74 3.39 7.92 -12.43
CA GLY A 74 4.05 8.20 -13.70
C GLY A 74 3.64 7.20 -14.79
N MET A 75 3.64 5.90 -14.47
CA MET A 75 3.16 4.84 -15.38
C MET A 75 1.67 4.95 -15.70
N ALA A 76 0.85 5.44 -14.76
CA ALA A 76 -0.57 5.72 -14.96
C ALA A 76 -0.81 6.95 -15.85
N GLY A 77 0.23 7.71 -16.21
CA GLY A 77 0.16 8.86 -17.10
C GLY A 77 0.14 10.22 -16.40
N TYR A 78 0.51 10.31 -15.11
CA TYR A 78 0.59 11.59 -14.41
C TYR A 78 2.00 12.19 -14.50
N THR A 79 2.07 13.52 -14.45
CA THR A 79 3.32 14.20 -14.08
C THR A 79 3.49 14.05 -12.56
N SER A 80 4.22 13.03 -12.14
CA SER A 80 4.35 12.66 -10.73
C SER A 80 5.61 13.22 -10.08
N TYR A 81 5.50 13.63 -8.82
CA TYR A 81 6.61 14.05 -7.97
C TYR A 81 6.37 13.61 -6.53
N TYR A 82 7.44 13.61 -5.73
CA TYR A 82 7.39 13.16 -4.34
C TYR A 82 8.18 14.03 -3.39
N SER A 83 7.89 13.92 -2.09
CA SER A 83 8.66 14.53 -1.00
C SER A 83 9.04 13.47 0.03
N LEU A 84 10.34 13.30 0.26
CA LEU A 84 10.90 12.39 1.28
C LEU A 84 11.35 13.10 2.55
N LYS A 85 11.36 14.44 2.48
CA LYS A 85 11.71 15.36 3.57
C LYS A 85 10.66 16.47 3.59
N PRO A 86 9.39 16.12 3.81
CA PRO A 86 8.31 17.08 3.68
C PRO A 86 8.50 18.23 4.66
N THR A 87 8.26 19.45 4.18
CA THR A 87 8.08 20.62 5.03
C THR A 87 6.67 21.14 4.86
N VAL A 88 6.09 21.76 5.90
CA VAL A 88 4.75 22.33 5.77
C VAL A 88 4.68 23.41 4.67
N SER A 89 5.75 24.20 4.51
CA SER A 89 5.85 25.23 3.48
C SER A 89 5.80 24.63 2.07
N TYR A 90 6.47 23.50 1.87
CA TYR A 90 6.39 22.77 0.62
C TYR A 90 5.00 22.13 0.44
N MET A 91 4.46 21.46 1.47
CA MET A 91 3.15 20.79 1.36
C MET A 91 1.99 21.77 1.12
N ARG A 92 2.01 22.96 1.74
CA ARG A 92 1.04 24.06 1.51
C ARG A 92 1.26 24.82 0.19
N GLY A 93 2.39 24.58 -0.47
CA GLY A 93 2.77 25.25 -1.71
C GLY A 93 2.04 24.72 -2.95
N ASN A 94 2.43 25.24 -4.12
CA ASN A 94 1.79 24.94 -5.39
C ASN A 94 2.58 23.93 -6.24
N ALA A 95 1.86 23.17 -7.06
CA ALA A 95 2.40 22.44 -8.19
C ALA A 95 2.83 23.42 -9.32
N PRO A 96 3.63 22.97 -10.32
CA PRO A 96 4.10 23.85 -11.38
C PRO A 96 3.02 24.54 -12.23
N ASP A 97 1.80 24.00 -12.25
CA ASP A 97 0.64 24.62 -12.91
C ASP A 97 -0.12 25.65 -12.04
N GLY A 98 0.41 25.95 -10.86
CA GLY A 98 -0.12 26.98 -9.96
C GLY A 98 -1.20 26.50 -8.99
N ARG A 99 -1.70 25.27 -9.11
CA ARG A 99 -2.68 24.70 -8.16
C ARG A 99 -1.98 24.22 -6.89
N LYS A 100 -2.70 24.09 -5.76
CA LYS A 100 -2.04 23.59 -4.55
C LYS A 100 -1.59 22.17 -4.77
N ARG A 101 -0.42 21.85 -4.22
CA ARG A 101 0.21 20.55 -4.38
C ARG A 101 -0.67 19.39 -3.89
N MET A 102 -1.39 19.62 -2.80
CA MET A 102 -2.35 18.68 -2.21
C MET A 102 -3.70 18.61 -2.94
N GLU A 103 -3.92 19.42 -3.97
CA GLU A 103 -5.07 19.35 -4.91
C GLU A 103 -4.65 18.59 -6.20
N SER A 104 -3.63 17.74 -6.10
CA SER A 104 -3.19 16.86 -7.18
C SER A 104 -4.27 15.83 -7.52
N GLY A 105 -4.21 15.27 -8.73
CA GLY A 105 -5.20 14.29 -9.21
C GLY A 105 -5.08 12.98 -8.47
N ILE A 106 -3.86 12.66 -8.02
CA ILE A 106 -3.58 11.63 -7.04
C ILE A 106 -2.74 12.26 -5.92
N VAL A 107 -3.11 11.98 -4.68
CA VAL A 107 -2.29 12.30 -3.49
C VAL A 107 -2.05 11.00 -2.72
N PHE A 108 -0.78 10.67 -2.47
CA PHE A 108 -0.38 9.48 -1.70
C PHE A 108 0.43 9.91 -0.48
N LEU A 109 0.06 9.45 0.70
CA LEU A 109 0.64 9.89 1.96
C LEU A 109 0.95 8.66 2.84
N SER A 110 2.23 8.26 2.91
CA SER A 110 2.68 7.16 3.78
C SER A 110 3.41 7.69 5.00
N GLY A 111 2.87 7.47 6.20
CA GLY A 111 3.41 8.05 7.44
C GLY A 111 2.79 7.49 8.72
N HIS A 112 2.92 8.22 9.82
CA HIS A 112 2.15 7.94 11.05
C HIS A 112 0.79 8.60 10.97
N GLY A 113 -0.22 7.98 11.58
CA GLY A 113 -1.60 8.43 11.37
C GLY A 113 -2.51 8.20 12.55
N ASN A 114 -3.58 8.98 12.60
CA ASN A 114 -4.75 8.70 13.40
C ASN A 114 -5.99 9.10 12.60
N TYR A 115 -7.16 9.08 13.23
CA TYR A 115 -8.40 9.45 12.56
C TYR A 115 -8.39 10.91 12.04
N GLN A 116 -7.60 11.82 12.61
CA GLN A 116 -7.59 13.23 12.23
C GLN A 116 -6.47 13.59 11.26
N CYS A 117 -5.33 12.89 11.27
CA CYS A 117 -4.14 13.32 10.52
C CYS A 117 -3.28 12.18 9.99
N VAL A 118 -2.42 12.55 9.04
CA VAL A 118 -1.17 11.86 8.75
C VAL A 118 -0.04 12.82 9.12
N SER A 119 0.81 12.43 10.05
CA SER A 119 1.99 13.19 10.50
C SER A 119 3.24 12.73 9.76
N PHE A 120 4.20 13.65 9.63
CA PHE A 120 5.54 13.40 9.12
C PHE A 120 6.52 14.13 10.04
N ASN A 121 7.61 13.47 10.39
CA ASN A 121 8.73 14.09 11.09
C ASN A 121 10.05 13.51 10.56
N TYR A 122 10.65 14.20 9.58
CA TYR A 122 11.87 13.73 8.93
C TYR A 122 13.03 13.68 9.92
N LYS A 123 13.46 12.46 10.26
CA LYS A 123 14.54 12.16 11.20
C LYS A 123 14.41 12.89 12.53
N GLY A 124 13.21 12.98 13.09
CA GLY A 124 13.00 13.66 14.37
C GLY A 124 13.37 15.16 14.37
N ASN A 125 13.43 15.83 13.21
CA ASN A 125 13.76 17.25 13.13
C ASN A 125 12.59 18.14 13.55
N ASP A 126 12.92 19.25 14.20
CA ASP A 126 11.95 20.26 14.60
C ASP A 126 11.52 21.21 13.46
N GLY A 127 10.64 22.15 13.81
CA GLY A 127 10.25 23.25 12.95
C GLY A 127 9.37 22.78 11.80
N ASP A 128 9.72 23.19 10.57
CA ASP A 128 8.88 22.94 9.41
C ASP A 128 8.82 21.45 8.99
N TYR A 129 9.69 20.59 9.53
CA TYR A 129 9.69 19.15 9.29
C TYR A 129 8.68 18.40 10.16
N LYS A 130 8.23 18.97 11.28
CA LYS A 130 7.05 18.50 12.02
C LYS A 130 5.81 18.95 11.27
N THR A 131 5.39 18.14 10.30
CA THR A 131 4.35 18.51 9.35
C THR A 131 3.34 17.40 9.14
N GLY A 132 2.32 17.64 8.34
CA GLY A 132 1.32 16.63 8.01
C GLY A 132 0.16 17.16 7.20
N ILE A 133 -0.87 16.33 7.11
CA ILE A 133 -2.20 16.72 6.68
C ILE A 133 -3.21 16.44 7.79
N TYR A 134 -4.21 17.31 7.95
CA TYR A 134 -5.21 17.25 9.00
C TYR A 134 -6.61 17.37 8.39
N TYR A 135 -7.59 16.67 8.92
CA TYR A 135 -8.96 16.60 8.39
C TYR A 135 -9.76 17.92 8.42
N GLY A 136 -9.20 18.97 9.05
CA GLY A 136 -9.82 20.27 9.26
C GLY A 136 -9.19 21.36 8.40
N GLU A 137 -9.19 22.60 8.89
CA GLU A 137 -8.44 23.70 8.28
C GLU A 137 -6.94 23.58 8.55
N ASN A 138 -6.13 24.37 7.85
CA ASN A 138 -4.70 24.52 8.15
C ASN A 138 -4.50 24.77 9.65
N LEU A 139 -3.65 23.96 10.28
CA LEU A 139 -3.45 23.97 11.72
C LEU A 139 -1.97 24.08 12.05
N ASP A 140 -1.62 25.02 12.92
CA ASP A 140 -0.33 25.06 13.60
C ASP A 140 -0.58 24.68 15.06
N SER A 141 -0.21 23.44 15.43
CA SER A 141 -0.55 22.83 16.71
C SER A 141 0.39 23.26 17.84
N THR A 142 -0.04 23.04 19.08
CA THR A 142 0.77 23.32 20.27
C THR A 142 1.94 22.36 20.46
N THR A 143 1.95 21.21 19.78
CA THR A 143 3.07 20.23 19.81
C THR A 143 4.16 20.55 18.77
N GLY A 144 4.03 21.68 18.06
CA GLY A 144 4.97 22.14 17.05
C GLY A 144 4.67 21.61 15.64
N TYR A 145 3.75 20.65 15.49
CA TYR A 145 3.33 20.17 14.17
C TYR A 145 2.48 21.20 13.43
N LYS A 146 2.77 21.38 12.14
CA LYS A 146 2.00 22.26 11.24
C LYS A 146 1.41 21.45 10.09
N TYR A 147 0.10 21.56 9.86
CA TYR A 147 -0.63 20.70 8.93
C TYR A 147 -1.20 21.47 7.74
N VAL A 148 -1.20 20.84 6.57
CA VAL A 148 -2.17 21.19 5.52
C VAL A 148 -3.55 20.75 5.98
N GLY A 149 -4.55 21.62 5.91
CA GLY A 149 -5.93 21.27 6.23
C GLY A 149 -6.69 20.77 5.02
N VAL A 150 -7.31 19.60 5.10
CA VAL A 150 -8.21 19.05 4.06
C VAL A 150 -9.34 20.03 3.73
N LYS A 151 -9.92 20.71 4.72
CA LYS A 151 -10.99 21.71 4.51
C LYS A 151 -10.50 23.01 3.88
N SER A 152 -9.19 23.22 3.86
CA SER A 152 -8.55 24.36 3.17
C SER A 152 -8.22 24.05 1.69
N LEU A 153 -8.61 22.88 1.16
CA LEU A 153 -8.31 22.43 -0.20
C LEU A 153 -9.58 22.37 -1.05
N ASP A 154 -9.43 22.58 -2.36
CA ASP A 154 -10.43 22.19 -3.37
C ASP A 154 -10.06 20.83 -3.96
N LEU A 155 -10.74 19.77 -3.50
CA LEU A 155 -10.46 18.40 -3.93
C LEU A 155 -11.34 17.94 -5.10
N SER A 156 -12.15 18.82 -5.69
CA SER A 156 -13.06 18.48 -6.80
C SER A 156 -12.37 17.92 -8.05
N GLN A 157 -11.05 18.13 -8.18
CA GLN A 157 -10.22 17.60 -9.25
C GLN A 157 -9.24 16.51 -8.78
N THR A 158 -9.44 15.96 -7.59
CA THR A 158 -8.66 14.86 -7.03
C THR A 158 -9.40 13.55 -7.22
N LYS A 159 -8.83 12.63 -8.02
CA LYS A 159 -9.42 11.30 -8.23
C LYS A 159 -9.19 10.37 -7.05
N LEU A 160 -7.99 10.39 -6.49
CA LEU A 160 -7.62 9.46 -5.44
C LEU A 160 -6.75 10.12 -4.37
N MET A 161 -7.13 9.97 -3.11
CA MET A 161 -6.22 10.17 -1.98
C MET A 161 -5.98 8.86 -1.21
N VAL A 162 -4.72 8.49 -1.03
CA VAL A 162 -4.29 7.33 -0.24
C VAL A 162 -3.66 7.81 1.06
N PHE A 163 -4.36 7.61 2.18
CA PHE A 163 -3.87 7.91 3.53
C PHE A 163 -3.25 6.65 4.13
N ALA A 164 -2.08 6.27 3.62
CA ALA A 164 -1.29 5.10 4.00
C ALA A 164 -0.64 5.26 5.39
N ALA A 165 -1.48 5.33 6.42
CA ALA A 165 -1.05 5.41 7.80
C ALA A 165 -2.07 4.75 8.74
N CYS A 166 -1.64 4.46 9.98
CA CYS A 166 -2.47 3.81 10.98
C CYS A 166 -3.76 4.62 11.24
N GLN A 167 -4.89 3.92 11.37
CA GLN A 167 -6.16 4.48 11.86
C GLN A 167 -6.73 5.71 11.10
N THR A 168 -6.26 6.01 9.89
CA THR A 168 -6.74 7.14 9.06
C THR A 168 -8.19 7.04 8.59
N ALA A 169 -8.80 5.86 8.75
CA ALA A 169 -10.19 5.57 8.49
C ALA A 169 -10.96 5.04 9.72
N SER A 170 -10.40 5.17 10.93
CA SER A 170 -11.06 4.71 12.16
C SER A 170 -12.24 5.60 12.55
N GLY A 171 -13.19 5.06 13.32
CA GLY A 171 -14.39 5.78 13.74
C GLY A 171 -15.33 6.21 12.59
N THR A 172 -16.22 7.16 12.90
CA THR A 172 -17.24 7.66 11.96
C THR A 172 -16.82 8.94 11.23
N THR A 173 -15.98 9.76 11.87
CA THR A 173 -15.39 10.97 11.29
C THR A 173 -13.88 10.80 11.28
N ASN A 174 -13.29 10.77 10.09
CA ASN A 174 -11.85 10.60 9.91
C ASN A 174 -11.34 11.32 8.67
N ILE A 175 -10.03 11.43 8.52
CA ILE A 175 -9.37 12.18 7.45
C ILE A 175 -9.69 11.63 6.07
N ALA A 176 -9.71 10.30 5.89
CA ALA A 176 -10.07 9.69 4.62
C ALA A 176 -11.50 10.06 4.21
N LYS A 177 -12.47 9.95 5.14
CA LYS A 177 -13.85 10.35 4.90
C LYS A 177 -13.98 11.86 4.62
N ASN A 178 -13.32 12.71 5.40
CA ASN A 178 -13.40 14.17 5.22
C ASN A 178 -12.85 14.59 3.85
N ALA A 179 -11.77 13.97 3.36
CA ALA A 179 -11.25 14.27 2.04
C ALA A 179 -12.22 13.88 0.91
N ALA A 180 -12.92 12.74 1.03
CA ALA A 180 -13.98 12.37 0.11
C ALA A 180 -15.17 13.36 0.18
N ASP A 181 -15.60 13.73 1.39
CA ASP A 181 -16.68 14.71 1.61
C ASP A 181 -16.31 16.11 1.03
N MET A 182 -15.02 16.43 0.92
CA MET A 182 -14.50 17.67 0.31
C MET A 182 -14.26 17.60 -1.20
N GLY A 183 -14.63 16.49 -1.84
CA GLY A 183 -14.73 16.41 -3.30
C GLY A 183 -13.76 15.45 -3.97
N ALA A 184 -12.87 14.79 -3.24
CA ALA A 184 -12.05 13.73 -3.84
C ALA A 184 -12.95 12.56 -4.26
N ASP A 185 -12.81 12.07 -5.50
CA ASP A 185 -13.69 11.00 -6.03
C ASP A 185 -13.61 9.73 -5.18
N ALA A 186 -12.40 9.36 -4.76
CA ALA A 186 -12.15 8.21 -3.91
C ALA A 186 -11.03 8.50 -2.90
N THR A 187 -11.18 7.94 -1.71
CA THR A 187 -10.11 7.93 -0.71
C THR A 187 -9.99 6.56 -0.07
N ILE A 188 -8.80 6.21 0.41
CA ILE A 188 -8.57 5.00 1.20
C ILE A 188 -7.73 5.31 2.42
N GLY A 189 -8.09 4.73 3.56
CA GLY A 189 -7.34 4.78 4.81
C GLY A 189 -7.59 3.51 5.65
N TRP A 190 -6.92 3.36 6.79
CA TRP A 190 -6.99 2.12 7.60
C TRP A 190 -7.78 2.31 8.87
N THR A 191 -8.55 1.29 9.27
CA THR A 191 -9.37 1.37 10.50
C THR A 191 -8.59 1.00 11.76
N VAL A 192 -7.40 0.41 11.61
CA VAL A 192 -6.53 -0.09 12.68
C VAL A 192 -5.08 0.33 12.44
N SER A 193 -4.19 0.03 13.40
CA SER A 193 -2.74 0.11 13.19
C SER A 193 -2.28 -1.03 12.29
N VAL A 194 -1.26 -0.78 11.45
CA VAL A 194 -0.78 -1.74 10.45
C VAL A 194 0.74 -1.81 10.40
N GLY A 195 1.29 -3.02 10.39
CA GLY A 195 2.72 -3.28 10.36
C GLY A 195 3.37 -2.74 9.10
N ALA A 196 4.47 -1.99 9.26
CA ALA A 196 5.11 -1.27 8.16
C ALA A 196 5.54 -2.16 6.98
N SER A 197 6.16 -3.31 7.26
CA SER A 197 6.70 -4.19 6.20
C SER A 197 5.59 -4.79 5.34
N SER A 198 4.53 -5.26 5.98
CA SER A 198 3.33 -5.78 5.35
C SER A 198 2.59 -4.67 4.59
N HIS A 199 2.50 -3.47 5.17
CA HIS A 199 1.82 -2.34 4.56
C HIS A 199 2.53 -1.87 3.29
N THR A 200 3.86 -1.76 3.29
CA THR A 200 4.66 -1.51 2.07
C THR A 200 4.38 -2.52 0.97
N LYS A 201 4.34 -3.82 1.29
CA LYS A 201 4.02 -4.88 0.31
C LYS A 201 2.59 -4.74 -0.24
N TRP A 202 1.62 -4.41 0.63
CA TRP A 202 0.23 -4.19 0.25
C TRP A 202 0.08 -2.96 -0.67
N LEU A 203 0.67 -1.83 -0.27
CA LEU A 203 0.66 -0.56 -1.01
C LEU A 203 1.29 -0.72 -2.39
N LYS A 204 2.40 -1.45 -2.48
CA LYS A 204 3.04 -1.78 -3.75
C LYS A 204 2.05 -2.45 -4.71
N ARG A 205 1.36 -3.50 -4.24
CA ARG A 205 0.37 -4.25 -5.04
C ARG A 205 -0.84 -3.39 -5.43
N PHE A 206 -1.33 -2.58 -4.50
CA PHE A 206 -2.43 -1.65 -4.75
C PHE A 206 -2.06 -0.61 -5.82
N CYS A 207 -0.92 0.09 -5.65
CA CYS A 207 -0.43 1.10 -6.58
C CYS A 207 -0.17 0.49 -7.97
N ASP A 208 0.44 -0.69 -8.01
CA ASP A 208 0.68 -1.46 -9.22
C ASP A 208 -0.61 -1.74 -9.99
N GLU A 209 -1.65 -2.23 -9.30
CA GLU A 209 -2.91 -2.63 -9.91
C GLU A 209 -3.73 -1.44 -10.40
N ILE A 210 -3.82 -0.38 -9.59
CA ILE A 210 -4.57 0.80 -9.98
C ILE A 210 -3.87 1.58 -11.10
N ALA A 211 -2.54 1.66 -11.09
CA ALA A 211 -1.76 2.28 -12.17
C ALA A 211 -1.89 1.52 -13.50
N ALA A 212 -2.10 0.20 -13.44
CA ALA A 212 -2.36 -0.61 -14.63
C ALA A 212 -3.71 -0.24 -15.30
N GLY A 213 -4.66 0.33 -14.54
CA GLY A 213 -5.98 0.77 -15.03
C GLY A 213 -7.18 0.18 -14.30
N SER A 214 -6.95 -0.60 -13.23
CA SER A 214 -8.02 -1.12 -12.39
C SER A 214 -8.74 -0.02 -11.63
N THR A 215 -9.96 -0.33 -11.18
CA THR A 215 -10.69 0.52 -10.22
C THR A 215 -10.03 0.46 -8.84
N VAL A 216 -10.32 1.45 -7.97
CA VAL A 216 -9.86 1.44 -6.56
C VAL A 216 -10.29 0.15 -5.85
N LYS A 217 -11.54 -0.29 -6.04
CA LYS A 217 -12.05 -1.56 -5.50
C LYS A 217 -11.20 -2.74 -5.94
N ARG A 218 -10.98 -2.87 -7.26
CA ARG A 218 -10.22 -3.99 -7.82
C ARG A 218 -8.78 -3.99 -7.36
N ALA A 219 -8.16 -2.82 -7.27
CA ALA A 219 -6.80 -2.67 -6.74
C ALA A 219 -6.70 -3.10 -5.28
N LYS A 220 -7.69 -2.72 -4.45
CA LYS A 220 -7.79 -3.18 -3.06
C LYS A 220 -7.98 -4.69 -2.99
N GLU A 221 -8.95 -5.25 -3.72
CA GLU A 221 -9.21 -6.70 -3.77
C GLU A 221 -7.96 -7.49 -4.17
N TYR A 222 -7.20 -6.99 -5.16
CA TYR A 222 -5.95 -7.61 -5.58
C TYR A 222 -4.92 -7.59 -4.45
N ALA A 223 -4.72 -6.45 -3.78
CA ALA A 223 -3.77 -6.37 -2.68
C ALA A 223 -4.21 -7.22 -1.46
N ASP A 224 -5.50 -7.26 -1.15
CA ASP A 224 -6.08 -8.10 -0.09
C ASP A 224 -6.00 -9.60 -0.39
N SER A 225 -5.88 -9.96 -1.67
CA SER A 225 -5.83 -11.35 -2.12
C SER A 225 -4.57 -12.10 -1.71
N PHE A 226 -3.63 -11.48 -1.00
CA PHE A 226 -2.36 -12.09 -0.56
C PHE A 226 -2.31 -12.18 0.96
N ASN A 227 -1.52 -13.11 1.51
CA ASN A 227 -1.26 -13.15 2.95
C ASN A 227 -0.01 -12.34 3.31
N TYR A 228 -0.03 -11.79 4.52
CA TYR A 228 0.97 -10.91 5.08
C TYR A 228 1.34 -11.38 6.49
N SER A 229 2.51 -10.97 6.99
CA SER A 229 2.89 -11.18 8.40
C SER A 229 2.00 -10.35 9.35
N ASP A 230 1.52 -9.20 8.88
CA ASP A 230 0.38 -8.49 9.47
C ASP A 230 -0.76 -8.35 8.46
N ASN A 231 -1.83 -9.14 8.62
CA ASN A 231 -3.01 -9.08 7.77
C ASN A 231 -3.95 -7.89 8.11
N ASP A 232 -3.67 -7.10 9.15
CA ASP A 232 -4.42 -5.87 9.44
C ASP A 232 -4.30 -4.85 8.28
N VAL A 233 -3.27 -4.97 7.43
CA VAL A 233 -3.12 -4.20 6.18
C VAL A 233 -4.32 -4.33 5.24
N LYS A 234 -5.14 -5.37 5.38
CA LYS A 234 -6.36 -5.57 4.58
C LYS A 234 -7.56 -4.79 5.11
N LYS A 235 -7.51 -4.29 6.36
CA LYS A 235 -8.56 -3.48 7.00
C LYS A 235 -8.56 -2.01 6.53
N GLY A 236 -8.21 -1.80 5.27
CA GLY A 236 -8.38 -0.54 4.56
C GLY A 236 -9.85 -0.30 4.21
N LYS A 237 -10.32 0.93 4.31
CA LYS A 237 -11.68 1.34 3.99
C LYS A 237 -11.66 2.42 2.92
N ILE A 238 -12.49 2.23 1.90
CA ILE A 238 -12.68 3.18 0.80
C ILE A 238 -13.86 4.09 1.13
N TYR A 239 -13.71 5.39 0.88
CA TYR A 239 -14.80 6.36 0.83
C TYR A 239 -14.90 6.97 -0.56
N GLY A 240 -16.09 7.44 -0.94
CA GLY A 240 -16.36 7.91 -2.30
C GLY A 240 -16.66 6.75 -3.27
N SER A 241 -16.28 6.92 -4.53
CA SER A 241 -16.51 5.96 -5.61
C SER A 241 -15.41 4.90 -5.66
N ASP A 242 -15.75 3.66 -5.29
CA ASP A 242 -14.84 2.51 -5.38
C ASP A 242 -14.58 2.06 -6.84
N SER A 243 -15.39 2.56 -7.78
CA SER A 243 -15.26 2.36 -9.23
C SER A 243 -14.27 3.32 -9.89
N THR A 244 -13.74 4.31 -9.16
CA THR A 244 -12.78 5.29 -9.69
C THR A 244 -11.54 4.62 -10.28
N THR A 245 -11.11 5.07 -11.45
CA THR A 245 -9.88 4.65 -12.12
C THR A 245 -8.96 5.86 -12.30
N VAL A 246 -7.65 5.66 -12.15
CA VAL A 246 -6.69 6.78 -12.26
C VAL A 246 -5.98 6.84 -13.61
N LYS A 247 -5.89 5.74 -14.36
CA LYS A 247 -5.11 5.69 -15.60
C LYS A 247 -5.58 6.74 -16.62
N SER A 248 -4.65 7.60 -17.04
CA SER A 248 -4.89 8.71 -17.96
C SER A 248 -4.43 8.43 -19.39
N VAL A 249 -3.82 7.27 -19.67
CA VAL A 249 -3.31 6.90 -21.00
C VAL A 249 -3.82 5.52 -21.44
N SER A 250 -4.22 5.41 -22.71
CA SER A 250 -4.72 4.18 -23.31
C SER A 250 -3.58 3.25 -23.78
N ASN A 251 -2.65 2.87 -22.89
CA ASN A 251 -1.68 1.81 -23.24
C ASN A 251 -2.31 0.44 -23.00
N PHE A 252 -2.70 -0.21 -24.10
CA PHE A 252 -3.11 -1.60 -24.22
C PHE A 252 -1.91 -2.52 -23.98
N ASP A 253 -2.00 -3.38 -22.95
CA ASP A 253 -1.37 -4.73 -22.81
C ASP A 253 -1.11 -5.10 -21.34
N VAL A 254 -0.80 -4.14 -20.46
CA VAL A 254 -0.49 -4.45 -19.04
C VAL A 254 -1.69 -5.05 -18.30
N MET A 255 -2.90 -4.53 -18.52
CA MET A 255 -4.13 -5.05 -17.90
C MET A 255 -4.47 -6.46 -18.38
N ALA A 256 -4.20 -6.78 -19.65
CA ALA A 256 -4.50 -8.11 -20.18
C ALA A 256 -3.64 -9.17 -19.50
N VAL A 257 -2.33 -8.92 -19.39
CA VAL A 257 -1.39 -9.82 -18.71
C VAL A 257 -1.75 -10.01 -17.24
N ARG A 258 -2.10 -8.92 -16.54
CA ARG A 258 -2.51 -9.00 -15.13
C ARG A 258 -3.82 -9.74 -14.91
N ASN A 259 -4.80 -9.53 -15.78
CA ASN A 259 -6.04 -10.29 -15.75
C ASN A 259 -5.77 -11.79 -15.92
N ASP A 260 -4.82 -12.18 -16.77
CA ASP A 260 -4.44 -13.58 -16.94
C ASP A 260 -3.78 -14.16 -15.69
N GLU A 261 -2.89 -13.42 -15.03
CA GLU A 261 -2.30 -13.85 -13.75
C GLU A 261 -3.34 -13.96 -12.63
N ASP A 262 -4.25 -12.99 -12.54
CA ASP A 262 -5.36 -13.00 -11.59
C ASP A 262 -6.29 -14.19 -11.83
N ASN A 263 -6.65 -14.46 -13.09
CA ASN A 263 -7.49 -15.59 -13.48
C ASN A 263 -6.85 -16.95 -13.18
N LYS A 264 -5.52 -17.05 -13.18
CA LYS A 264 -4.82 -18.28 -12.78
C LYS A 264 -4.90 -18.54 -11.27
N ARG A 265 -5.00 -17.48 -10.46
CA ARG A 265 -5.07 -17.56 -8.99
C ARG A 265 -6.49 -17.54 -8.46
N ALA A 266 -7.45 -16.97 -9.20
CA ALA A 266 -8.82 -16.75 -8.76
C ALA A 266 -9.77 -17.87 -9.18
N THR A 267 -10.50 -18.43 -8.21
CA THR A 267 -11.68 -19.26 -8.45
C THR A 267 -12.93 -18.43 -8.18
N LYS A 268 -13.81 -18.30 -9.19
CA LYS A 268 -15.12 -17.64 -9.01
C LYS A 268 -16.05 -18.58 -8.25
N ILE A 269 -16.80 -18.02 -7.29
CA ILE A 269 -17.80 -18.79 -6.55
C ILE A 269 -19.09 -18.85 -7.36
N ALA A 270 -19.57 -20.07 -7.61
CA ALA A 270 -20.86 -20.29 -8.26
C ALA A 270 -21.99 -20.04 -7.24
N GLY A 271 -22.82 -19.03 -7.49
CA GLY A 271 -23.95 -18.67 -6.63
C GLY A 271 -23.61 -17.64 -5.55
N ARG A 272 -24.56 -17.39 -4.64
CA ARG A 272 -24.43 -16.39 -3.57
C ARG A 272 -24.20 -17.12 -2.24
N VAL A 273 -22.98 -17.06 -1.71
CA VAL A 273 -22.67 -17.56 -0.37
C VAL A 273 -22.59 -16.36 0.58
N ALA A 274 -23.60 -16.19 1.44
CA ALA A 274 -23.65 -15.10 2.40
C ALA A 274 -22.61 -15.28 3.51
N PHE A 275 -21.91 -14.19 3.83
CA PHE A 275 -20.96 -14.10 4.92
C PHE A 275 -21.68 -14.06 6.27
N THR A 276 -21.09 -14.72 7.26
CA THR A 276 -21.56 -14.74 8.65
C THR A 276 -20.33 -14.72 9.53
N GLU A 277 -20.13 -13.64 10.27
CA GLU A 277 -18.94 -13.48 11.14
C GLU A 277 -18.99 -14.45 12.33
N ASP A 278 -20.19 -14.71 12.88
CA ASP A 278 -20.38 -15.63 14.01
C ASP A 278 -20.17 -17.12 13.64
N ASP A 279 -20.12 -17.46 12.35
CA ASP A 279 -19.94 -18.83 11.83
C ASP A 279 -18.92 -18.84 10.68
N LEU A 280 -17.67 -18.42 10.97
CA LEU A 280 -16.60 -18.41 9.96
C LEU A 280 -16.33 -19.80 9.39
N GLU A 281 -16.26 -20.84 10.23
CA GLU A 281 -15.95 -22.20 9.77
C GLU A 281 -17.06 -22.75 8.87
N GLY A 282 -18.33 -22.59 9.23
CA GLY A 282 -19.46 -23.00 8.41
C GLY A 282 -19.57 -22.19 7.13
N PHE A 283 -19.29 -20.88 7.16
CA PHE A 283 -19.18 -20.05 5.97
C PHE A 283 -18.12 -20.58 5.00
N VAL A 284 -16.90 -20.83 5.49
CA VAL A 284 -15.80 -21.33 4.66
C VAL A 284 -16.13 -22.69 4.05
N LYS A 285 -16.75 -23.62 4.80
CA LYS A 285 -17.21 -24.91 4.25
C LYS A 285 -18.16 -24.74 3.06
N ARG A 286 -19.09 -23.77 3.13
CA ARG A 286 -20.00 -23.45 2.02
C ARG A 286 -19.25 -22.87 0.82
N VAL A 287 -18.29 -21.97 1.05
CA VAL A 287 -17.46 -21.39 -0.02
C VAL A 287 -16.60 -22.46 -0.71
N VAL A 288 -15.93 -23.32 0.05
CA VAL A 288 -15.13 -24.43 -0.49
C VAL A 288 -15.97 -25.35 -1.36
N SER A 289 -17.17 -25.69 -0.90
CA SER A 289 -18.10 -26.53 -1.65
C SER A 289 -18.57 -25.84 -2.95
N ALA A 290 -18.95 -24.57 -2.86
CA ALA A 290 -19.43 -23.79 -4.01
C ALA A 290 -18.32 -23.52 -5.05
N GLY A 291 -17.08 -23.30 -4.59
CA GLY A 291 -15.90 -23.13 -5.43
C GLY A 291 -15.28 -24.44 -5.91
N LYS A 292 -15.78 -25.60 -5.44
CA LYS A 292 -15.22 -26.94 -5.70
C LYS A 292 -13.72 -27.01 -5.39
N LEU A 293 -13.31 -26.39 -4.28
CA LEU A 293 -11.90 -26.33 -3.88
C LEU A 293 -11.49 -27.67 -3.29
N ASN A 294 -10.41 -28.26 -3.79
CA ASN A 294 -9.84 -29.49 -3.25
C ASN A 294 -8.84 -29.16 -2.13
N ILE A 295 -9.35 -28.80 -0.96
CA ILE A 295 -8.56 -28.44 0.22
C ILE A 295 -9.07 -29.16 1.47
N ASN A 296 -8.15 -29.48 2.38
CA ASN A 296 -8.49 -29.99 3.72
C ASN A 296 -8.45 -28.82 4.70
N LEU A 297 -9.61 -28.39 5.19
CA LEU A 297 -9.72 -27.21 6.07
C LEU A 297 -8.96 -27.34 7.39
N LYS A 298 -8.62 -28.55 7.83
CA LYS A 298 -7.82 -28.77 9.04
C LYS A 298 -6.37 -28.29 8.90
N ASP A 299 -5.91 -28.06 7.68
CA ASP A 299 -4.56 -27.60 7.40
C ASP A 299 -4.48 -26.05 7.42
N PHE A 300 -5.56 -25.35 7.79
CA PHE A 300 -5.65 -23.90 7.71
C PHE A 300 -6.21 -23.28 8.99
N GLU A 301 -5.65 -22.13 9.36
CA GLU A 301 -6.23 -21.19 10.31
C GLU A 301 -7.16 -20.22 9.57
N ILE A 302 -8.34 -19.92 10.12
CA ILE A 302 -9.35 -19.08 9.47
C ILE A 302 -9.43 -17.73 10.17
N GLN A 303 -9.16 -16.63 9.44
CA GLN A 303 -9.16 -15.28 9.98
C GLN A 303 -10.04 -14.34 9.13
N TYR A 304 -10.74 -13.41 9.78
CA TYR A 304 -11.49 -12.34 9.10
C TYR A 304 -10.76 -11.00 9.21
N ASN A 305 -10.47 -10.38 8.06
CA ASN A 305 -9.61 -9.21 7.94
C ASN A 305 -10.31 -8.06 7.20
N GLY A 306 -11.48 -7.63 7.69
CA GLY A 306 -12.12 -6.38 7.24
C GLY A 306 -12.59 -6.37 5.78
N GLY A 307 -13.23 -7.45 5.35
CA GLY A 307 -13.74 -7.64 3.98
C GLY A 307 -13.13 -8.84 3.24
N THR A 308 -12.15 -9.51 3.85
CA THR A 308 -11.54 -10.74 3.36
C THR A 308 -11.56 -11.80 4.45
N VAL A 309 -11.85 -13.06 4.09
CA VAL A 309 -11.66 -14.21 4.96
C VAL A 309 -10.45 -15.00 4.45
N ASP A 310 -9.41 -15.09 5.26
CA ASP A 310 -8.17 -15.78 4.96
C ASP A 310 -8.16 -17.18 5.54
N LEU A 311 -7.74 -18.14 4.74
CA LEU A 311 -7.38 -19.50 5.14
C LEU A 311 -5.86 -19.58 5.08
N ILE A 312 -5.20 -19.41 6.21
CA ILE A 312 -3.74 -19.36 6.32
C ILE A 312 -3.24 -20.79 6.48
N TYR A 313 -2.36 -21.26 5.59
CA TYR A 313 -1.86 -22.62 5.64
C TYR A 313 -0.94 -22.78 6.85
N VAL A 314 -1.19 -23.80 7.67
CA VAL A 314 -0.47 -24.10 8.90
C VAL A 314 0.31 -25.40 8.73
N ILE A 315 1.56 -25.40 9.18
CA ILE A 315 2.39 -26.60 9.22
C ILE A 315 2.82 -26.80 10.67
N ASN A 316 2.42 -27.92 11.27
CA ASN A 316 2.77 -28.30 12.65
C ASN A 316 2.61 -27.15 13.67
N GLY A 317 1.52 -26.39 13.56
CA GLY A 317 1.17 -25.29 14.47
C GLY A 317 1.75 -23.91 14.10
N VAL A 318 2.57 -23.80 13.05
CA VAL A 318 3.17 -22.54 12.60
C VAL A 318 2.47 -22.03 11.33
N GLU A 319 2.04 -20.77 11.36
CA GLU A 319 1.42 -20.09 10.23
C GLU A 319 2.42 -19.86 9.10
N THR A 320 1.92 -19.77 7.87
CA THR A 320 2.73 -19.42 6.69
C THR A 320 2.16 -18.25 5.94
N LEU A 321 2.94 -17.72 4.99
CA LEU A 321 2.42 -16.73 4.04
C LEU A 321 1.62 -17.37 2.89
N TYR A 322 1.42 -18.70 2.92
CA TYR A 322 0.60 -19.41 1.94
C TYR A 322 -0.84 -19.59 2.43
N GLY A 323 -1.76 -19.74 1.49
CA GLY A 323 -3.17 -19.94 1.85
C GLY A 323 -4.14 -19.63 0.73
N TYR A 324 -5.37 -19.33 1.14
CA TYR A 324 -6.43 -18.83 0.28
C TYR A 324 -7.04 -17.55 0.87
N SER A 325 -7.43 -16.62 0.02
CA SER A 325 -8.15 -15.40 0.43
C SER A 325 -9.51 -15.36 -0.25
N ILE A 326 -10.57 -15.33 0.55
CA ILE A 326 -11.96 -15.21 0.10
C ILE A 326 -12.34 -13.74 0.12
N ILE A 327 -12.59 -13.16 -1.06
CA ILE A 327 -13.04 -11.77 -1.19
C ILE A 327 -14.54 -11.70 -0.93
N LEU A 328 -14.93 -10.80 -0.05
CA LEU A 328 -16.32 -10.48 0.23
C LEU A 328 -16.73 -9.21 -0.51
N ASP A 329 -17.91 -9.23 -1.13
CA ASP A 329 -18.54 -8.05 -1.70
C ASP A 329 -20.00 -8.01 -1.27
N ASN A 330 -20.42 -6.88 -0.69
CA ASN A 330 -21.79 -6.66 -0.19
C ASN A 330 -22.32 -7.80 0.70
N GLY A 331 -21.44 -8.38 1.54
CA GLY A 331 -21.79 -9.48 2.45
C GLY A 331 -21.84 -10.87 1.79
N TYR A 332 -21.30 -11.06 0.60
CA TYR A 332 -21.24 -12.34 -0.10
C TYR A 332 -19.83 -12.68 -0.56
N ALA A 333 -19.46 -13.96 -0.54
CA ALA A 333 -18.23 -14.43 -1.18
C ALA A 333 -18.34 -14.32 -2.71
N THR A 334 -17.34 -13.71 -3.35
CA THR A 334 -17.32 -13.54 -4.82
C THR A 334 -16.19 -14.31 -5.49
N LYS A 335 -15.01 -14.31 -4.90
CA LYS A 335 -13.80 -14.95 -5.43
C LYS A 335 -12.99 -15.58 -4.32
N VAL A 336 -12.27 -16.65 -4.65
CA VAL A 336 -11.25 -17.25 -3.80
C VAL A 336 -9.93 -17.21 -4.54
N TYR A 337 -8.95 -16.52 -3.96
CA TYR A 337 -7.60 -16.45 -4.48
C TYR A 337 -6.75 -17.53 -3.84
N LYS A 338 -5.96 -18.23 -4.66
CA LYS A 338 -4.96 -19.20 -4.24
C LYS A 338 -3.60 -18.50 -4.14
N ASN A 339 -2.97 -18.60 -2.96
CA ASN A 339 -1.66 -18.05 -2.64
C ASN A 339 -0.71 -19.17 -2.19
N MET A 340 -0.62 -20.27 -2.94
CA MET A 340 0.10 -21.48 -2.50
C MET A 340 1.48 -21.65 -3.14
N GLY A 341 2.03 -20.62 -3.77
CA GLY A 341 3.23 -20.70 -4.62
C GLY A 341 3.15 -21.76 -5.73
N ASP A 342 4.21 -21.85 -6.53
CA ASP A 342 4.32 -22.85 -7.61
C ASP A 342 4.86 -24.21 -7.13
N ASN A 343 5.20 -24.34 -5.83
CA ASN A 343 5.76 -25.55 -5.20
C ASN A 343 4.71 -26.66 -5.01
N ASN A 344 4.07 -27.03 -6.11
CA ASN A 344 2.96 -27.95 -6.20
C ASN A 344 3.40 -29.43 -6.30
N SER A 345 4.68 -29.76 -6.03
CA SER A 345 5.09 -31.16 -5.95
C SER A 345 4.63 -31.75 -4.61
N SER A 346 3.96 -32.89 -4.67
CA SER A 346 3.56 -33.66 -3.48
C SER A 346 4.74 -33.98 -2.56
N PHE A 347 5.95 -34.09 -3.13
CA PHE A 347 7.20 -34.30 -2.41
C PHE A 347 7.66 -33.08 -1.59
N ALA A 348 7.56 -31.86 -2.15
CA ALA A 348 7.86 -30.63 -1.40
C ALA A 348 6.88 -30.47 -0.23
N ARG A 349 5.59 -30.70 -0.46
CA ARG A 349 4.57 -30.68 0.60
C ARG A 349 4.82 -31.72 1.69
N MET A 350 5.18 -32.95 1.34
CA MET A 350 5.53 -33.99 2.31
C MET A 350 6.79 -33.64 3.12
N THR A 351 7.80 -33.06 2.49
CA THR A 351 9.04 -32.65 3.18
C THR A 351 8.75 -31.52 4.16
N ILE A 352 7.94 -30.55 3.75
CA ILE A 352 7.50 -29.43 4.58
C ILE A 352 6.66 -29.91 5.77
N GLN A 353 5.71 -30.82 5.55
CA GLN A 353 4.87 -31.36 6.64
C GLN A 353 5.66 -32.14 7.71
N LYS A 354 6.83 -32.67 7.36
CA LYS A 354 7.73 -33.34 8.31
C LYS A 354 8.67 -32.39 9.05
N ARG A 355 8.62 -31.09 8.77
CA ARG A 355 9.47 -30.10 9.43
C ARG A 355 9.06 -29.97 10.90
N THR A 356 10.05 -30.07 11.79
CA THR A 356 9.88 -29.68 13.19
C THR A 356 10.25 -28.21 13.31
N PHE A 357 9.41 -27.42 13.97
CA PHE A 357 9.68 -26.02 14.25
C PHE A 357 10.35 -25.88 15.61
N SER A 358 11.24 -24.90 15.75
CA SER A 358 11.86 -24.60 17.04
C SER A 358 10.82 -23.98 17.97
N GLU A 359 10.71 -24.52 19.19
CA GLU A 359 10.07 -23.77 20.29
C GLU A 359 10.91 -22.51 20.56
N ILE A 360 10.27 -21.36 20.60
CA ILE A 360 10.92 -20.09 20.91
C ILE A 360 10.74 -19.86 22.40
N ALA A 361 11.85 -19.83 23.15
CA ALA A 361 11.79 -19.58 24.58
C ALA A 361 11.21 -18.19 24.88
N ASP A 362 10.37 -18.08 25.92
CA ASP A 362 9.77 -16.81 26.35
C ASP A 362 10.82 -15.72 26.59
N SER A 363 12.00 -16.08 27.12
CA SER A 363 13.10 -15.13 27.33
C SER A 363 13.64 -14.51 26.04
N VAL A 364 13.62 -15.26 24.93
CA VAL A 364 14.01 -14.74 23.61
C VAL A 364 12.94 -13.80 23.10
N ILE A 365 11.66 -14.16 23.25
CA ILE A 365 10.54 -13.30 22.85
C ILE A 365 10.59 -11.96 23.60
N GLU A 366 10.79 -11.98 24.91
CA GLU A 366 10.85 -10.76 25.73
C GLU A 366 12.11 -9.92 25.43
N PHE A 367 13.24 -10.56 25.12
CA PHE A 367 14.44 -9.85 24.66
C PHE A 367 14.18 -9.12 23.32
N GLU A 368 13.63 -9.81 22.33
CA GLU A 368 13.36 -9.23 21.01
C GLU A 368 12.27 -8.14 21.05
N LYS A 369 11.28 -8.28 21.94
CA LYS A 369 10.32 -7.21 22.25
C LYS A 369 11.02 -5.96 22.78
N SER A 370 11.93 -6.12 23.74
CA SER A 370 12.73 -5.01 24.29
C SER A 370 13.59 -4.35 23.21
N GLU A 371 14.21 -5.14 22.34
CA GLU A 371 15.01 -4.63 21.22
C GLU A 371 14.15 -3.91 20.18
N SER A 372 12.91 -4.35 19.94
CA SER A 372 11.96 -3.64 19.08
C SER A 372 11.64 -2.25 19.64
N VAL A 373 11.43 -2.15 20.95
CA VAL A 373 11.18 -0.86 21.62
C VAL A 373 12.43 0.03 21.59
N SER A 374 13.63 -0.52 21.79
CA SER A 374 14.87 0.26 21.82
C SER A 374 15.22 0.92 20.48
N ARG A 375 14.67 0.40 19.37
CA ARG A 375 14.79 0.99 18.02
C ARG A 375 13.88 2.20 17.79
N LEU A 376 12.82 2.38 18.58
CA LEU A 376 11.90 3.51 18.42
C LEU A 376 12.51 4.82 18.94
N ASP A 377 11.93 5.94 18.51
CA ASP A 377 12.25 7.24 19.08
C ASP A 377 11.85 7.25 20.58
N PRO A 378 12.75 7.64 21.51
CA PRO A 378 12.44 7.65 22.95
C PRO A 378 11.28 8.58 23.36
N SER A 379 10.90 9.54 22.50
CA SER A 379 9.72 10.39 22.73
C SER A 379 8.39 9.67 22.46
N TYR A 380 8.42 8.52 21.80
CA TYR A 380 7.22 7.78 21.45
C TYR A 380 6.68 7.00 22.65
N THR A 381 5.36 6.91 22.74
CA THR A 381 4.69 6.11 23.75
C THR A 381 4.38 4.73 23.18
N VAL A 382 4.98 3.67 23.73
CA VAL A 382 4.63 2.28 23.38
C VAL A 382 3.27 1.94 24.00
N LEU A 383 2.38 1.39 23.19
CA LEU A 383 1.00 1.08 23.56
C LEU A 383 0.78 -0.42 23.78
N GLY A 384 1.50 -1.26 23.04
CA GLY A 384 1.38 -2.71 23.12
C GLY A 384 2.29 -3.40 22.11
N GLN A 385 2.48 -4.71 22.33
CA GLN A 385 3.23 -5.57 21.41
C GLN A 385 2.48 -6.88 21.19
N GLU A 386 2.49 -7.34 19.94
CA GLU A 386 2.00 -8.65 19.52
C GLU A 386 3.13 -9.47 18.91
N THR A 387 3.05 -10.80 19.03
CA THR A 387 4.06 -11.70 18.47
C THR A 387 3.43 -12.81 17.65
N LYS A 388 4.10 -13.20 16.56
CA LYS A 388 3.68 -14.31 15.69
C LYS A 388 4.88 -15.13 15.24
N HIS A 389 4.71 -16.44 15.15
CA HIS A 389 5.69 -17.34 14.54
C HIS A 389 5.23 -17.67 13.13
N ILE A 390 6.03 -17.29 12.14
CA ILE A 390 5.72 -17.49 10.72
C ILE A 390 6.81 -18.30 10.04
N PHE A 391 6.41 -19.21 9.17
CA PHE A 391 7.30 -19.93 8.26
C PHE A 391 7.13 -19.42 6.83
N ASP A 392 8.22 -18.87 6.29
CA ASP A 392 8.32 -18.49 4.88
C ASP A 392 8.79 -19.71 4.07
N ILE A 393 7.85 -20.29 3.32
CA ILE A 393 8.08 -21.48 2.50
C ILE A 393 9.04 -21.19 1.34
N GLU A 394 8.99 -19.99 0.75
CA GLU A 394 9.81 -19.64 -0.42
C GLU A 394 11.27 -19.47 -0.02
N MET A 395 11.51 -18.81 1.11
CA MET A 395 12.84 -18.61 1.66
C MET A 395 13.34 -19.80 2.49
N ASN A 396 12.45 -20.74 2.82
CA ASN A 396 12.70 -21.86 3.73
C ASN A 396 13.19 -21.40 5.12
N LYS A 397 12.66 -20.27 5.61
CA LYS A 397 13.07 -19.59 6.85
C LYS A 397 11.92 -19.41 7.83
N GLU A 398 12.26 -19.46 9.11
CA GLU A 398 11.32 -19.18 10.21
C GLU A 398 11.58 -17.79 10.76
N TYR A 399 10.51 -17.11 11.13
CA TYR A 399 10.57 -15.76 11.68
C TYR A 399 9.72 -15.65 12.94
N LEU A 400 10.28 -15.01 13.97
CA LEU A 400 9.50 -14.36 15.02
C LEU A 400 9.17 -12.96 14.53
N VAL A 401 7.87 -12.68 14.36
CA VAL A 401 7.36 -11.35 14.03
C VAL A 401 6.99 -10.64 15.31
N ILE A 402 7.55 -9.45 15.52
CA ILE A 402 7.16 -8.54 16.60
C ILE A 402 6.46 -7.34 15.98
N LEU A 403 5.20 -7.13 16.37
CA LEU A 403 4.44 -5.93 16.02
C LEU A 403 4.40 -5.02 17.24
N THR A 404 4.96 -3.81 17.14
CA THR A 404 4.96 -2.85 18.26
C THR A 404 4.11 -1.64 17.90
N ASP A 405 2.99 -1.47 18.59
CA ASP A 405 2.15 -0.29 18.48
C ASP A 405 2.71 0.84 19.34
N TYR A 406 2.80 2.02 18.75
CA TYR A 406 3.26 3.22 19.44
C TYR A 406 2.55 4.47 18.95
N MET A 407 2.67 5.55 19.72
CA MET A 407 2.14 6.87 19.41
C MET A 407 3.26 7.91 19.43
N ASP A 408 3.33 8.72 18.38
CA ASP A 408 4.27 9.83 18.27
C ASP A 408 3.80 11.07 19.07
N GLU A 409 4.65 12.10 19.15
CA GLU A 409 4.34 13.36 19.84
C GLU A 409 3.15 14.14 19.24
N SER A 410 2.72 13.82 18.02
CA SER A 410 1.54 14.40 17.41
C SER A 410 0.23 13.71 17.81
N GLY A 411 0.33 12.59 18.53
CA GLY A 411 -0.79 11.70 18.81
C GLY A 411 -1.14 10.79 17.64
N ALA A 412 -0.27 10.68 16.64
CA ALA A 412 -0.43 9.78 15.52
C ALA A 412 0.22 8.43 15.82
N TYR A 413 -0.38 7.36 15.34
CA TYR A 413 0.04 5.99 15.57
C TYR A 413 1.00 5.50 14.49
N GLY A 414 1.95 4.69 14.92
CA GLY A 414 2.77 3.82 14.08
C GLY A 414 2.74 2.39 14.61
N ARG A 415 3.02 1.43 13.73
CA ARG A 415 3.22 0.03 14.10
C ARG A 415 4.47 -0.49 13.40
N SER A 416 5.53 -0.71 14.17
CA SER A 416 6.73 -1.36 13.64
C SER A 416 6.46 -2.85 13.44
N GLU A 417 7.19 -3.44 12.50
CA GLU A 417 7.05 -4.85 12.16
C GLU A 417 8.44 -5.44 11.94
N ASP A 418 8.96 -6.09 12.98
CA ASP A 418 10.29 -6.69 12.98
C ASP A 418 10.19 -8.19 12.69
N LEU A 419 10.91 -8.64 11.66
CA LEU A 419 10.99 -10.06 11.29
C LEU A 419 12.35 -10.60 11.71
N ILE A 420 12.39 -11.32 12.83
CA ILE A 420 13.62 -11.90 13.40
C ILE A 420 13.75 -13.34 12.92
N GLU A 421 14.78 -13.63 12.11
CA GLU A 421 15.04 -14.98 11.61
C GLU A 421 15.45 -15.92 12.74
N ILE A 422 14.69 -17.01 12.92
CA ILE A 422 15.00 -18.06 13.90
C ILE A 422 15.99 -19.02 13.25
N LYS A 423 17.25 -18.96 13.69
CA LYS A 423 18.28 -19.90 13.24
C LYS A 423 18.19 -21.17 14.07
N GLY A 424 17.85 -22.28 13.42
CA GLY A 424 17.70 -23.58 14.06
C GLY A 424 18.91 -23.94 14.94
N SER A 425 18.64 -24.21 16.22
CA SER A 425 19.58 -24.66 17.26
C SER A 425 20.76 -23.72 17.55
N SER A 426 20.47 -22.54 18.13
CA SER A 426 21.20 -21.97 19.30
C SER A 426 20.67 -20.58 19.63
N TYR A 427 19.64 -20.53 20.48
CA TYR A 427 19.34 -19.44 21.39
C TYR A 427 18.95 -20.03 22.74
#